data_AF-A0AAU4MCK9-F1
#
_entry.id   AF-A0AAU4MCK9-F1
#
_cell.length_a   1.000
_cell.length_b   1.000
_cell.length_c   1.000
_cell.angle_alpha   90.00
_cell.angle_beta   90.00
_cell.angle_gamma   90.00
#
_symmetry.space_group_name_H-M   'P 1'
#
loop_
_entity.id
_entity.type
_entity.pdbx_description
1 polymer ?
#
loop_
_entity_poly.entity_id
_entity_poly.type
_entity_poly.pdbx_seq_one_letter_code
_entity_poly.pdbx_strand_id
1 'polypeptide(L)' 'MPNHWQKSTSSTQDGGNSVEVIANSDGMIEIRESETPGETIVTTPKKFALWIEGVKRGEFDHFAA' A
#
# COMPACT_ATOMS: atom_id res chain seq x y z
N MET A 1 4.84 -13.04 -13.37
CA MET A 1 4.61 -11.66 -12.88
C MET A 1 3.33 -11.66 -12.06
N PRO A 2 3.28 -11.07 -10.86
CA PRO A 2 2.01 -10.97 -10.13
C PRO A 2 1.07 -10.10 -10.96
N ASN A 3 -0.01 -10.70 -11.47
CA ASN A 3 -0.92 -10.07 -12.43
C ASN A 3 -2.19 -9.53 -11.73
N HIS A 4 -2.15 -9.37 -10.41
CA HIS A 4 -3.25 -8.88 -9.61
C HIS A 4 -2.74 -8.00 -8.47
N TRP A 5 -3.49 -6.94 -8.20
CA TRP A 5 -3.30 -6.10 -7.02
C TRP A 5 -3.49 -6.94 -5.76
N GLN A 6 -2.54 -6.86 -4.83
CA GLN A 6 -2.64 -7.49 -3.53
C GLN A 6 -3.30 -6.50 -2.56
N LYS A 7 -4.53 -6.82 -2.14
CA LYS A 7 -5.25 -6.06 -1.12
C LYS A 7 -4.72 -6.38 0.29
N SER A 8 -4.70 -5.40 1.18
CA SER A 8 -4.36 -5.60 2.58
C SER A 8 -5.30 -6.58 3.29
N THR A 9 -4.77 -7.43 4.17
CA THR A 9 -5.57 -8.34 5.01
C THR A 9 -6.32 -7.63 6.14
N SER A 10 -5.98 -6.37 6.43
CA SER A 10 -6.64 -5.54 7.43
C SER A 10 -7.86 -4.77 6.90
N SER A 11 -8.32 -5.11 5.69
CA SER A 11 -9.51 -4.51 5.08
C SER A 11 -10.75 -4.89 5.89
N THR A 12 -11.51 -3.89 6.37
CA THR A 12 -12.77 -4.11 7.09
C THR A 12 -13.83 -4.69 6.15
N GLN A 13 -14.82 -5.41 6.69
CA GLN A 13 -15.88 -6.09 5.94
C GLN A 13 -16.72 -5.13 5.06
N ASP A 14 -16.72 -3.84 5.36
CA ASP A 14 -17.38 -2.77 4.59
C ASP A 14 -16.64 -2.32 3.32
N GLY A 15 -15.45 -2.87 3.03
CA GLY A 15 -14.80 -2.80 1.72
C GLY A 15 -14.16 -1.46 1.31
N GLY A 16 -14.34 -0.39 2.09
CA GLY A 16 -13.75 0.93 1.83
C GLY A 16 -12.33 1.12 2.40
N ASN A 17 -11.59 2.09 1.88
CA ASN A 17 -10.26 2.52 2.35
C ASN A 17 -9.17 1.44 2.41
N SER A 18 -9.18 0.47 1.50
CA SER A 18 -8.19 -0.61 1.50
C SER A 18 -6.96 -0.24 0.67
N VAL A 19 -5.78 -0.36 1.27
CA VAL A 19 -4.51 -0.20 0.54
C VAL A 19 -4.25 -1.45 -0.31
N GLU A 20 -3.93 -1.23 -1.58
CA GLU A 20 -3.56 -2.26 -2.56
C GLU A 20 -2.15 -2.03 -3.08
N VAL A 21 -1.42 -3.11 -3.34
CA VAL A 21 -0.03 -3.05 -3.83
C VAL A 21 0.21 -4.00 -5.01
N ILE A 22 1.10 -3.61 -5.91
CA ILE A 22 1.58 -4.48 -7.01
C ILE A 22 3.06 -4.20 -7.31
N ALA A 23 3.77 -5.21 -7.78
CA ALA A 23 5.11 -5.05 -8.34
C ALA A 23 4.99 -4.91 -9.87
N ASN A 24 5.48 -3.80 -10.42
CA ASN A 24 5.40 -3.54 -11.85
C ASN A 24 6.57 -4.18 -12.64
N SER A 25 6.55 -4.07 -13.96
CA SER A 25 7.57 -4.64 -14.84
C SER A 25 8.98 -4.11 -14.61
N ASP A 26 9.10 -2.90 -14.05
CA ASP A 26 10.37 -2.24 -13.77
C ASP A 26 10.92 -2.60 -12.37
N GLY A 27 10.24 -3.50 -11.64
CA GLY A 27 10.62 -3.90 -10.29
C GLY A 27 10.31 -2.85 -9.22
N MET A 28 9.47 -1.87 -9.54
CA MET A 28 8.97 -0.89 -8.58
C MET A 28 7.69 -1.39 -7.91
N ILE A 29 7.36 -0.79 -6.77
CA ILE A 29 6.12 -1.04 -6.04
C ILE A 29 5.17 0.11 -6.32
N GLU A 30 3.98 -0.24 -6.79
CA GLU A 30 2.86 0.67 -6.94
C GLU A 30 1.88 0.44 -5.78
N ILE A 31 1.43 1.54 -5.19
CA ILE A 31 0.53 1.56 -4.02
C ILE A 31 -0.64 2.45 -4.39
N ARG A 32 -1.86 1.99 -4.13
CA ARG A 32 -3.07 2.79 -4.30
C ARG A 32 -4.09 2.48 -3.21
N GLU A 33 -5.09 3.34 -3.12
CA GLU A 33 -6.31 3.05 -2.37
C GLU A 33 -7.36 2.48 -3.35
N SER A 34 -8.18 1.54 -2.85
CA SER A 34 -9.17 0.81 -3.64
C SER A 34 -10.30 1.65 -4.23
N GLU A 35 -10.75 2.71 -3.55
CA GLU A 35 -11.80 3.64 -3.97
C GLU A 35 -11.26 4.80 -4.82
N THR A 36 -9.96 5.11 -4.74
CA THR A 36 -9.25 6.10 -5.57
C THR A 36 -8.17 5.47 -6.46
N PRO A 37 -8.51 4.54 -7.38
CA PRO A 37 -7.52 3.79 -8.17
C PRO A 37 -6.71 4.66 -9.15
N GLY A 38 -7.10 5.92 -9.38
CA GLY A 38 -6.35 6.88 -10.18
C GLY A 38 -5.16 7.50 -9.45
N GLU A 39 -5.09 7.39 -8.13
CA GLU A 39 -4.02 7.95 -7.30
C GLU A 39 -3.04 6.84 -6.90
N THR A 40 -2.00 6.67 -7.72
CA THR A 40 -0.98 5.64 -7.50
C THR A 40 0.35 6.28 -7.09
N ILE A 41 0.92 5.78 -5.99
CA ILE A 41 2.26 6.12 -5.53
C ILE A 41 3.22 5.04 -6.03
N VAL A 42 4.31 5.45 -6.69
CA VAL A 42 5.36 4.54 -7.15
C VAL A 42 6.58 4.68 -6.26
N THR A 43 7.10 3.57 -5.75
CA THR A 43 8.26 3.54 -4.87
C THR A 43 9.18 2.36 -5.15
N THR A 44 10.37 2.38 -4.56
CA THR A 44 11.29 1.23 -4.63
C THR A 44 10.92 0.18 -3.58
N PRO A 45 11.21 -1.12 -3.80
CA PRO A 45 11.02 -2.16 -2.79
C PRO A 45 11.69 -1.84 -1.44
N LYS A 46 12.88 -1.22 -1.45
CA LYS A 46 13.60 -0.83 -0.22
C LYS A 46 12.85 0.23 0.59
N LYS A 47 12.39 1.29 -0.05
CA LYS A 47 11.59 2.35 0.60
C LYS A 47 10.26 1.80 1.11
N PHE A 48 9.63 0.92 0.34
CA PHE A 48 8.39 0.26 0.76
C PHE A 48 8.59 -0.58 2.02
N ALA A 49 9.67 -1.37 2.10
CA ALA A 49 9.99 -2.15 3.29
C ALA A 49 10.20 -1.26 4.53
N LEU A 50 10.98 -0.17 4.40
CA LEU A 50 11.20 0.79 5.49
C LEU A 50 9.89 1.47 5.92
N TRP A 51 9.01 1.80 4.98
CA TRP A 51 7.69 2.36 5.28
C TRP A 51 6.83 1.38 6.11
N ILE A 52 6.78 0.09 5.73
CA ILE A 52 6.08 -0.94 6.51
C ILE A 52 6.65 -1.05 7.93
N GLU A 53 7.97 -0.96 8.10
CA GLU A 53 8.60 -0.96 9.42
C GLU A 53 8.21 0.27 10.26
N GLY A 54 8.17 1.47 9.66
CA GLY A 54 7.71 2.70 10.33
C GLY A 54 6.24 2.61 10.76
N VAL A 55 5.36 2.12 9.89
CA VAL A 55 3.94 1.87 10.22
C VAL A 55 3.82 0.92 11.41
N LYS A 56 4.55 -0.20 11.42
CA LYS A 56 4.53 -1.15 12.54
C LYS A 56 5.04 -0.57 13.86
N ARG A 57 5.87 0.48 13.81
CA ARG A 57 6.37 1.21 14.99
C ARG A 57 5.42 2.30 15.48
N GLY A 58 4.30 2.54 14.79
CA GLY A 58 3.38 3.64 15.08
C GLY A 58 3.94 5.01 14.70
N GLU A 59 4.95 5.08 13.82
CA GLU A 59 5.57 6.35 13.41
C GLU A 59 4.56 7.33 12.82
N PHE A 60 3.48 6.80 12.22
CA PHE A 60 2.45 7.55 11.52
C PHE A 60 1.12 7.66 12.29
N ASP A 61 1.02 7.18 13.53
CA ASP A 61 -0.25 7.14 14.28
C ASP A 61 -0.83 8.55 14.54
N HIS A 62 0.02 9.57 14.53
CA HIS A 62 -0.38 10.97 14.64
C HIS A 62 -1.22 11.49 13.45
N PHE A 63 -1.26 10.78 12.32
CA PHE A 63 -2.15 11.11 11.19
C PHE A 63 -3.58 10.58 11.35
N ALA A 64 -3.83 9.71 12.33
CA ALA A 64 -5.16 9.13 12.59
C ALA A 64 -5.95 9.88 13.69
N ALA A 65 -5.50 11.07 14.08
CA ALA A 65 -6.06 11.88 15.16
C ALA A 65 -7.38 12.59 14.80
#